data_AF-A0A5N6ZDL5-F1
#
_entry.id   AF-A0A5N6ZDL5-F1
#
_cell.length_a   1.000
_cell.length_b   1.000
_cell.length_c   1.000
_cell.angle_alpha   90.00
_cell.angle_beta   90.00
_cell.angle_gamma   90.00
#
_symmetry.space_group_name_H-M   'P 1'
#
loop_
_entity.id
_entity.type
_entity.pdbx_description
1 polymer ?
#
loop_
_entity_poly.entity_id
_entity_poly.type
_entity_poly.pdbx_seq_one_letter_code
_entity_poly.pdbx_strand_id
1 'polypeptide(L)'
;MLFFSPDPQPIPSLIPELETSALTLLACIYFPDPITQPPILPTSASAVIDFWTSWIFQESARRTVLFAFYLAQLYRLVQGEKNLVCDGKLGLVHSWYLSAHLWGAQDPDEFALVWNERDHFLVKDANFGRVLDEAGAGDVDVFGRMLLVSYLGREQASAWFLARGDVL
;
A
#
# COMPACT_ATOMS: atom_id res chain seq x y z
N MET A 1 13.45 44.05 29.83
CA MET A 1 12.26 43.16 29.85
C MET A 1 12.31 42.33 28.59
N LEU A 2 12.62 41.03 28.72
CA LEU A 2 12.47 40.08 27.63
C LEU A 2 11.03 39.57 27.70
N PHE A 3 10.25 39.85 26.67
CA PHE A 3 8.91 39.27 26.51
C PHE A 3 9.11 37.80 26.17
N PHE A 4 8.80 36.91 27.13
CA PHE A 4 8.58 35.51 26.82
C PHE A 4 7.32 35.45 25.96
N SER A 5 7.48 35.05 24.70
CA SER A 5 6.35 34.61 23.90
C SER A 5 5.70 33.43 24.63
N PRO A 6 4.37 33.37 24.81
CA PRO A 6 3.75 32.20 25.38
C PRO A 6 4.12 31.00 24.51
N ASP A 7 4.64 29.93 25.14
CA ASP A 7 4.91 28.68 24.43
C ASP A 7 3.66 28.29 23.63
N PRO A 8 3.79 27.99 22.33
CA PRO A 8 2.66 27.58 21.52
C PRO A 8 2.00 26.38 22.21
N GLN A 9 0.69 26.47 22.44
CA GLN A 9 -0.08 25.38 23.01
C GLN A 9 0.16 24.12 22.17
N PRO A 10 0.45 22.96 22.78
CA PRO A 10 0.68 21.74 22.03
C PRO A 10 -0.58 21.42 21.22
N ILE A 11 -0.44 21.41 19.89
CA ILE A 11 -1.51 20.99 19.00
C ILE A 11 -1.78 19.52 19.29
N PRO A 12 -3.03 19.13 19.65
CA PRO A 12 -3.35 17.75 19.91
C PRO A 12 -3.08 16.90 18.66
N SER A 13 -2.42 15.76 18.86
CA SER A 13 -2.12 14.82 17.78
C SER A 13 -3.42 14.19 17.26
N LEU A 14 -3.61 14.18 15.94
CA LEU A 14 -4.74 13.53 15.26
C LEU A 14 -4.48 12.04 14.94
N ILE A 15 -3.34 11.51 15.39
CA ILE A 15 -2.95 10.13 15.12
C ILE A 15 -3.93 9.11 15.73
N PRO A 16 -4.40 9.25 16.98
CA PRO A 16 -5.38 8.32 17.54
C PRO A 16 -6.70 8.27 16.75
N GLU A 17 -7.17 9.40 16.24
CA GLU A 17 -8.39 9.51 15.42
C GLU A 17 -8.19 8.87 14.05
N LEU A 18 -7.02 9.05 13.45
CA LEU A 18 -6.63 8.39 12.20
C LEU A 18 -6.60 6.87 12.37
N GLU A 19 -5.96 6.36 13.42
CA GLU A 19 -5.87 4.93 13.73
C GLU A 19 -7.26 4.34 13.97
N THR A 20 -8.11 5.02 14.74
CA THR A 20 -9.49 4.58 15.00
C THR A 20 -10.31 4.51 13.71
N SER A 21 -10.18 5.50 12.84
CA SER A 21 -10.84 5.53 11.53
C SER A 21 -10.34 4.41 10.62
N ALA A 22 -9.02 4.17 10.60
CA ALA A 22 -8.41 3.10 9.83
C ALA A 22 -8.84 1.71 10.33
N LEU A 23 -8.95 1.50 11.64
CA LEU A 23 -9.48 0.27 12.23
C LEU A 23 -10.97 0.05 11.90
N THR A 24 -11.74 1.13 11.79
CA THR A 24 -13.15 1.04 11.36
C THR A 24 -13.24 0.60 9.90
N LEU A 25 -12.40 1.17 9.04
CA LEU A 25 -12.31 0.78 7.63
C LEU A 25 -11.80 -0.66 7.46
N LEU A 26 -10.88 -1.10 8.32
CA LEU A 26 -10.34 -2.47 8.34
C LEU A 26 -11.44 -3.53 8.43
N ALA A 27 -12.53 -3.26 9.17
CA ALA A 27 -13.65 -4.17 9.31
C ALA A 27 -14.43 -4.41 8.00
N CYS A 28 -14.24 -3.55 6.98
CA CYS A 28 -14.89 -3.65 5.68
C CYS A 28 -13.98 -4.25 4.58
N ILE A 29 -12.75 -4.63 4.94
CA ILE A 29 -11.72 -5.04 4.00
C ILE A 29 -11.52 -6.56 4.02
N TYR A 30 -11.45 -7.14 2.82
CA TYR A 30 -10.91 -8.48 2.61
C TYR A 30 -9.42 -8.41 2.28
N PHE A 31 -8.63 -9.30 2.90
CA PHE A 31 -7.21 -9.46 2.61
C PHE A 31 -6.95 -10.77 1.84
N PRO A 32 -6.58 -10.71 0.55
CA PRO A 32 -6.20 -11.91 -0.21
C PRO A 32 -4.92 -12.54 0.35
N ASP A 33 -4.78 -13.85 0.17
CA ASP A 33 -3.57 -14.59 0.56
C ASP A 33 -2.76 -14.98 -0.68
N PRO A 34 -1.43 -14.72 -0.73
CA PRO A 34 -0.60 -15.04 -1.89
C PRO A 34 -0.49 -16.54 -2.20
N ILE A 35 -0.85 -17.42 -1.27
CA ILE A 35 -0.90 -18.87 -1.49
C ILE A 35 -2.20 -19.29 -2.19
N THR A 36 -3.24 -18.45 -2.13
CA THR A 36 -4.52 -18.71 -2.80
C THR A 36 -4.43 -18.25 -4.25
N GLN A 37 -4.95 -19.07 -5.17
CA GLN A 37 -5.05 -18.66 -6.57
C GLN A 37 -5.95 -17.40 -6.69
N PRO A 38 -5.60 -16.44 -7.57
CA PRO A 38 -6.46 -15.31 -7.85
C PRO A 38 -7.85 -15.79 -8.29
N PRO A 39 -8.93 -15.12 -7.89
CA PRO A 39 -10.26 -15.47 -8.37
C PRO A 39 -10.33 -15.39 -9.90
N ILE A 40 -11.00 -16.37 -10.48
CA ILE A 40 -11.29 -16.39 -11.92
C ILE A 40 -12.34 -15.31 -12.19
N LEU A 41 -12.10 -14.50 -13.22
CA LEU A 41 -13.06 -13.48 -13.63
C LEU A 41 -14.37 -14.14 -14.11
N PRO A 42 -15.52 -13.51 -13.80
CA PRO A 42 -16.80 -13.97 -14.30
C PRO A 42 -16.91 -13.77 -15.82
N THR A 43 -17.80 -14.52 -16.47
CA THR A 43 -17.91 -14.55 -17.94
C THR A 43 -18.89 -13.53 -18.52
N SER A 44 -19.73 -12.91 -17.70
CA SER A 44 -20.69 -11.89 -18.18
C SER A 44 -20.16 -10.49 -17.94
N ALA A 45 -20.42 -9.58 -18.90
CA ALA A 45 -19.99 -8.18 -18.81
C ALA A 45 -20.45 -7.49 -17.51
N SER A 46 -21.70 -7.71 -17.10
CA SER A 46 -22.22 -7.14 -15.85
C SER A 46 -21.46 -7.62 -14.61
N ALA A 47 -21.12 -8.90 -14.56
CA ALA A 47 -20.38 -9.45 -13.41
C ALA A 47 -18.91 -9.00 -13.41
N VAL A 48 -18.30 -8.78 -14.57
CA VAL A 48 -16.96 -8.19 -14.68
C VAL A 48 -16.95 -6.75 -14.14
N ILE A 49 -17.97 -5.96 -14.49
CA ILE A 49 -18.15 -4.60 -13.95
C ILE A 49 -18.28 -4.63 -12.43
N ASP A 50 -19.12 -5.52 -11.89
CA ASP A 50 -19.30 -5.66 -10.43
C ASP A 50 -18.00 -6.09 -9.75
N PHE A 51 -17.26 -7.05 -10.35
CA PHE A 51 -15.98 -7.52 -9.84
C PHE A 51 -14.95 -6.38 -9.80
N TRP A 52 -14.78 -5.66 -10.90
CA TRP A 52 -13.84 -4.54 -10.98
C TRP A 52 -14.18 -3.42 -10.00
N THR A 53 -15.47 -3.04 -9.91
CA THR A 53 -15.95 -2.01 -8.97
C THR A 53 -15.66 -2.41 -7.52
N SER A 54 -15.94 -3.67 -7.17
CA SER A 54 -15.63 -4.23 -5.86
C SER A 54 -14.13 -4.26 -5.60
N TRP A 55 -13.33 -4.67 -6.59
CA TRP A 55 -11.87 -4.71 -6.49
C TRP A 55 -11.29 -3.32 -6.24
N ILE A 56 -11.72 -2.29 -6.98
CA ILE A 56 -11.27 -0.89 -6.81
C ILE A 56 -11.59 -0.39 -5.40
N PHE A 57 -12.82 -0.63 -4.92
CA PHE A 57 -13.22 -0.24 -3.58
C PHE A 57 -12.33 -0.92 -2.52
N GLN A 58 -12.19 -2.24 -2.62
CA GLN A 58 -11.42 -3.04 -1.68
C GLN A 58 -9.92 -2.67 -1.70
N GLU A 59 -9.35 -2.45 -2.87
CA GLU A 59 -7.94 -2.09 -3.02
C GLU A 59 -7.65 -0.67 -2.53
N SER A 60 -8.54 0.28 -2.81
CA SER A 60 -8.47 1.63 -2.27
C SER A 60 -8.52 1.62 -0.74
N ALA A 61 -9.41 0.80 -0.16
CA ALA A 61 -9.53 0.66 1.28
C ALA A 61 -8.27 0.02 1.90
N ARG A 62 -7.73 -1.06 1.32
CA ARG A 62 -6.46 -1.67 1.75
C ARG A 62 -5.31 -0.67 1.75
N ARG A 63 -5.12 0.07 0.65
CA ARG A 63 -4.07 1.09 0.51
C ARG A 63 -4.24 2.23 1.51
N THR A 64 -5.49 2.66 1.76
CA THR A 64 -5.79 3.71 2.74
C THR A 64 -5.43 3.29 4.16
N VAL A 65 -5.86 2.09 4.58
CA VAL A 65 -5.51 1.57 5.91
C VAL A 65 -4.00 1.43 6.04
N LEU A 66 -3.35 0.81 5.06
CA LEU A 66 -1.90 0.61 5.07
C LEU A 66 -1.15 1.95 5.19
N PHE A 67 -1.60 2.96 4.44
CA PHE A 67 -1.00 4.30 4.50
C PHE A 67 -1.25 5.02 5.82
N ALA A 68 -2.44 4.89 6.40
CA ALA A 68 -2.78 5.49 7.68
C ALA A 68 -1.84 5.00 8.79
N PHE A 69 -1.63 3.68 8.88
CA PHE A 69 -0.71 3.09 9.84
C PHE A 69 0.75 3.43 9.53
N TYR A 70 1.14 3.41 8.25
CA TYR A 70 2.46 3.88 7.83
C TYR A 70 2.74 5.32 8.27
N LEU A 71 1.79 6.23 8.04
CA LEU A 71 1.89 7.64 8.43
C LEU A 71 1.95 7.80 9.95
N ALA A 72 1.13 7.05 10.69
CA ALA A 72 1.18 7.05 12.15
C ALA A 72 2.56 6.63 12.66
N GLN A 73 3.15 5.57 12.10
CA GLN A 73 4.48 5.13 12.48
C GLN A 73 5.57 6.15 12.13
N LEU A 74 5.49 6.79 10.96
CA LEU A 74 6.40 7.87 10.58
C LEU A 74 6.27 9.08 11.51
N TYR A 75 5.06 9.47 11.86
CA TYR A 75 4.81 10.59 12.76
C TYR A 75 5.48 10.35 14.12
N ARG A 76 5.26 9.16 14.71
CA ARG A 76 5.87 8.77 15.99
C ARG A 76 7.41 8.79 15.91
N LEU A 77 7.96 8.31 14.79
CA LEU A 77 9.41 8.35 14.55
C LEU A 77 9.94 9.79 14.50
N VAL A 78 9.28 10.68 13.75
CA VAL A 78 9.67 12.09 13.62
C VAL A 78 9.56 12.85 14.95
N GLN A 79 8.58 12.51 15.79
CA GLN A 79 8.45 13.07 17.13
C GLN A 79 9.50 12.56 18.13
N GLY A 80 10.34 11.61 17.72
CA GLY A 80 11.38 11.06 18.58
C GLY A 80 10.82 10.15 19.68
N GLU A 81 9.66 9.52 19.46
CA GLU A 81 9.13 8.52 20.38
C GLU A 81 10.15 7.40 20.59
N LYS A 82 10.42 7.09 21.85
CA LYS A 82 11.37 6.05 22.25
C LYS A 82 10.63 4.72 22.38
N ASN A 83 11.34 3.62 22.10
CA ASN A 83 10.82 2.24 22.20
C ASN A 83 9.75 1.89 21.16
N LEU A 84 9.80 2.49 19.97
CA LEU A 84 9.00 2.01 18.83
C LEU A 84 9.42 0.57 18.50
N VAL A 85 8.49 -0.37 18.67
CA VAL A 85 8.67 -1.76 18.23
C VAL A 85 8.01 -1.88 16.86
N CYS A 86 8.81 -2.18 15.84
CA CYS A 86 8.32 -2.48 14.50
C CYS A 86 8.45 -3.97 14.27
N ASP A 87 7.33 -4.65 14.05
CA ASP A 87 7.28 -6.07 13.65
C ASP A 87 7.54 -6.25 12.14
N GLY A 88 7.84 -5.16 11.43
CA GLY A 88 7.97 -5.12 9.96
C GLY A 88 6.62 -5.12 9.24
N LYS A 89 5.49 -5.27 9.94
CA LYS A 89 4.15 -5.38 9.38
C LYS A 89 3.29 -4.15 9.61
N LEU A 90 3.89 -3.06 10.11
CA LEU A 90 3.17 -1.86 10.55
C LEU A 90 2.11 -2.17 11.63
N GLY A 91 2.32 -3.24 12.41
CA GLY A 91 1.41 -3.68 13.46
C GLY A 91 0.10 -4.33 12.98
N LEU A 92 -0.02 -4.69 11.70
CA LEU A 92 -1.23 -5.29 11.12
C LEU A 92 -0.91 -6.43 10.16
N VAL A 93 -1.74 -7.48 10.17
CA VAL A 93 -1.79 -8.41 9.05
C VAL A 93 -2.46 -7.70 7.88
N HIS A 94 -1.76 -7.63 6.75
CA HIS A 94 -2.26 -6.91 5.58
C HIS A 94 -1.74 -7.56 4.30
N SER A 95 -2.49 -7.37 3.23
CA SER A 95 -2.05 -7.66 1.88
C SER A 95 -2.63 -6.62 0.93
N TRP A 96 -2.03 -6.45 -0.24
CA TRP A 96 -2.48 -5.51 -1.27
C TRP A 96 -1.82 -5.83 -2.62
N TYR A 97 -2.40 -5.35 -3.72
CA TYR A 97 -1.90 -5.60 -5.07
C TYR A 97 -0.97 -4.47 -5.49
N LEU A 98 0.30 -4.79 -5.78
CA LEU A 98 1.32 -3.82 -6.17
C LEU A 98 1.26 -3.46 -7.67
N SER A 99 0.57 -4.27 -8.47
CA SER A 99 0.49 -4.17 -9.93
C SER A 99 0.02 -2.79 -10.43
N ALA A 100 0.92 -2.07 -11.10
CA ALA A 100 0.63 -0.82 -11.81
C ALA A 100 -0.40 -0.99 -12.91
N HIS A 101 -0.42 -2.15 -13.55
CA HIS A 101 -1.34 -2.43 -14.64
C HIS A 101 -2.78 -2.58 -14.12
N LEU A 102 -2.98 -3.29 -13.00
CA LEU A 102 -4.31 -3.43 -12.40
C LEU A 102 -4.82 -2.10 -11.84
N TRP A 103 -3.96 -1.37 -11.14
CA TRP A 103 -4.34 -0.07 -10.59
C TRP A 103 -4.57 0.99 -11.67
N GLY A 104 -3.86 0.90 -12.79
CA GLY A 104 -3.93 1.83 -13.90
C GLY A 104 -5.06 1.59 -14.89
N ALA A 105 -5.77 0.46 -14.83
CA ALA A 105 -6.86 0.14 -15.73
C ALA A 105 -7.99 1.18 -15.64
N GLN A 106 -8.41 1.74 -16.77
CA GLN A 106 -9.38 2.84 -16.84
C GLN A 106 -10.83 2.35 -16.92
N ASP A 107 -11.04 1.11 -17.34
CA ASP A 107 -12.35 0.51 -17.53
C ASP A 107 -12.34 -1.01 -17.18
N PRO A 108 -13.53 -1.63 -17.05
CA PRO A 108 -13.63 -3.04 -16.66
C PRO A 108 -13.04 -4.00 -17.70
N ASP A 109 -13.03 -3.63 -18.99
CA ASP A 109 -12.55 -4.50 -20.06
C ASP A 109 -11.01 -4.52 -20.06
N GLU A 110 -10.36 -3.37 -19.90
CA GLU A 110 -8.92 -3.25 -19.70
C GLU A 110 -8.50 -3.99 -18.42
N PHE A 111 -9.23 -3.80 -17.32
CA PHE A 111 -8.98 -4.53 -16.07
C PHE A 111 -9.07 -6.04 -16.28
N ALA A 112 -10.08 -6.53 -17.00
CA ALA A 112 -10.26 -7.95 -17.26
C ALA A 112 -9.13 -8.54 -18.11
N LEU A 113 -8.64 -7.80 -19.10
CA LEU A 113 -7.48 -8.18 -19.90
C LEU A 113 -6.24 -8.33 -19.01
N VAL A 114 -5.91 -7.28 -18.25
CA VAL A 114 -4.74 -7.26 -17.37
C VAL A 114 -4.81 -8.35 -16.30
N TRP A 115 -5.97 -8.56 -15.68
CA TRP A 115 -6.17 -9.57 -14.66
C TRP A 115 -5.83 -10.99 -15.14
N ASN A 116 -6.09 -11.30 -16.41
CA ASN A 116 -5.80 -12.61 -16.96
C ASN A 116 -4.37 -12.75 -17.51
N GLU A 117 -3.78 -11.66 -17.99
CA GLU A 117 -2.51 -11.70 -18.73
C GLU A 117 -1.28 -11.31 -17.90
N ARG A 118 -1.46 -10.58 -16.80
CA ARG A 118 -0.36 -10.01 -16.00
C ARG A 118 -0.34 -10.58 -14.61
N ASP A 119 0.86 -10.57 -14.03
CA ASP A 119 1.03 -10.89 -12.63
C ASP A 119 0.49 -9.74 -11.75
N HIS A 120 -0.16 -10.10 -10.65
CA HIS A 120 -0.82 -9.13 -9.78
C HIS A 120 0.10 -8.65 -8.65
N PHE A 121 1.21 -9.36 -8.42
CA PHE A 121 2.20 -9.07 -7.37
C PHE A 121 1.56 -8.76 -6.01
N LEU A 122 0.86 -9.75 -5.46
CA LEU A 122 0.25 -9.60 -4.14
C LEU A 122 1.32 -9.60 -3.04
N VAL A 123 1.43 -8.47 -2.34
CA VAL A 123 2.35 -8.29 -1.22
C VAL A 123 1.58 -8.52 0.07
N LYS A 124 2.07 -9.40 0.94
CA LYS A 124 1.51 -9.67 2.28
C LYS A 124 2.53 -9.33 3.36
N ASP A 125 2.09 -8.64 4.40
CA ASP A 125 2.90 -8.29 5.58
C ASP A 125 4.24 -7.65 5.21
N ALA A 126 4.22 -6.70 4.26
CA ALA A 126 5.39 -6.04 3.67
C ALA A 126 6.49 -6.99 3.14
N ASN A 127 6.15 -8.24 2.82
CA ASN A 127 7.09 -9.17 2.20
C ASN A 127 7.21 -8.89 0.69
N PHE A 128 8.26 -8.17 0.32
CA PHE A 128 8.58 -7.83 -1.06
C PHE A 128 9.44 -8.89 -1.78
N GLY A 129 9.78 -10.02 -1.16
CA GLY A 129 10.75 -10.97 -1.71
C GLY A 129 10.47 -11.37 -3.16
N ARG A 130 9.23 -11.75 -3.47
CA ARG A 130 8.81 -12.10 -4.83
C ARG A 130 8.87 -10.91 -5.80
N VAL A 131 8.47 -9.72 -5.34
CA VAL A 131 8.55 -8.49 -6.16
C VAL A 131 10.01 -8.20 -6.51
N LEU A 132 10.92 -8.31 -5.55
CA LEU A 132 12.33 -8.01 -5.74
C LEU A 132 13.04 -8.99 -6.67
N ASP A 133 12.52 -10.21 -6.80
CA ASP A 133 13.04 -11.26 -7.68
C ASP A 133 12.43 -11.17 -9.08
N GLU A 134 11.09 -11.16 -9.16
CA GLU A 134 10.34 -11.43 -10.39
C GLU A 134 9.80 -10.19 -11.10
N ALA A 135 9.47 -9.12 -10.37
CA ALA A 135 8.76 -7.97 -10.96
C ALA A 135 9.68 -7.12 -11.85
N GLY A 136 9.15 -6.59 -12.94
CA GLY A 136 9.74 -5.50 -13.69
C GLY A 136 9.46 -4.15 -13.02
N ALA A 137 10.21 -3.12 -13.40
CA ALA A 137 10.00 -1.77 -12.87
C ALA A 137 8.62 -1.19 -13.23
N GLY A 138 8.13 -1.50 -14.43
CA GLY A 138 6.81 -1.07 -14.92
C GLY A 138 5.64 -1.76 -14.22
N ASP A 139 5.88 -2.87 -13.51
CA ASP A 139 4.85 -3.56 -12.74
C ASP A 139 4.57 -2.85 -11.40
N VAL A 140 5.46 -1.96 -10.96
CA VAL A 140 5.38 -1.29 -9.66
C VAL A 140 4.72 0.08 -9.78
N ASP A 141 3.58 0.25 -9.15
CA ASP A 141 2.88 1.53 -9.11
C ASP A 141 3.52 2.56 -8.15
N VAL A 142 2.97 3.78 -8.14
CA VAL A 142 3.48 4.88 -7.31
C VAL A 142 3.45 4.54 -5.81
N PHE A 143 2.41 3.84 -5.35
CA PHE A 143 2.29 3.48 -3.93
C PHE A 143 3.31 2.39 -3.57
N GLY A 144 3.52 1.42 -4.46
CA GLY A 144 4.51 0.36 -4.31
C GLY A 144 5.93 0.92 -4.31
N ARG A 145 6.22 1.89 -5.19
CA ARG A 145 7.48 2.64 -5.20
C ARG A 145 7.75 3.32 -3.87
N MET A 146 6.76 4.03 -3.33
CA MET A 146 6.87 4.66 -2.02
C MET A 146 7.23 3.64 -0.92
N LEU A 147 6.52 2.52 -0.85
CA LEU A 147 6.78 1.49 0.17
C LEU A 147 8.11 0.76 -0.03
N LEU A 148 8.51 0.49 -1.27
CA LEU A 148 9.81 -0.11 -1.59
C LEU A 148 10.98 0.80 -1.19
N VAL A 149 10.86 2.11 -1.38
CA VAL A 149 11.86 3.06 -0.91
C VAL A 149 11.96 3.04 0.61
N SER A 150 10.84 2.95 1.32
CA SER A 150 10.83 2.85 2.77
C SER A 150 11.41 1.52 3.27
N TYR A 151 11.26 0.44 2.50
CA TYR A 151 11.75 -0.90 2.83
C TYR A 151 13.26 -1.07 2.54
N LEU A 152 13.72 -0.70 1.35
CA LEU A 152 15.10 -0.87 0.90
C LEU A 152 16.03 0.30 1.26
N GLY A 153 15.46 1.49 1.44
CA GLY A 153 16.20 2.76 1.36
C GLY A 153 16.32 3.26 -0.07
N ARG A 154 16.59 4.57 -0.21
CA ARG A 154 16.60 5.27 -1.49
C ARG A 154 17.66 4.73 -2.46
N GLU A 155 18.89 4.50 -2.01
CA GLU A 155 19.97 4.07 -2.92
C GLU A 155 19.70 2.67 -3.48
N GLN A 156 19.27 1.74 -2.63
CA GLN A 156 18.98 0.37 -3.04
C GLN A 156 17.75 0.28 -3.93
N ALA A 157 16.67 1.01 -3.60
CA ALA A 157 15.50 1.11 -4.46
C ALA A 157 15.87 1.68 -5.84
N SER A 158 16.64 2.78 -5.87
CA SER A 158 17.09 3.38 -7.13
C SER A 158 17.93 2.41 -7.98
N ALA A 159 18.84 1.65 -7.36
CA ALA A 159 19.62 0.63 -8.05
C ALA A 159 18.73 -0.51 -8.59
N TRP A 160 17.71 -0.91 -7.83
CA TRP A 160 16.76 -1.95 -8.22
C TRP A 160 15.92 -1.55 -9.44
N PHE A 161 15.41 -0.31 -9.48
CA PHE A 161 14.68 0.22 -10.65
C PHE A 161 15.60 0.35 -11.88
N LEU A 162 16.81 0.86 -11.68
CA LEU A 162 17.78 1.03 -12.76
C LEU A 162 18.18 -0.31 -13.40
N ALA A 163 18.40 -1.34 -12.58
CA ALA A 163 18.68 -2.69 -13.05
C ALA A 163 17.54 -3.30 -13.89
N ARG A 164 16.32 -2.76 -13.76
CA ARG A 164 15.10 -3.18 -14.48
C ARG A 164 14.68 -2.22 -15.58
N GLY A 165 15.57 -1.29 -15.98
CA GLY A 165 15.37 -0.42 -17.14
C GLY A 165 14.49 0.80 -16.88
N ASP A 166 14.30 1.19 -15.62
CA ASP A 166 13.52 2.38 -15.26
C ASP A 166 14.25 3.23 -14.21
N VAL A 167 13.75 4.43 -13.97
CA VAL A 167 14.21 5.31 -12.90
C VAL A 167 13.17 5.36 -11.78
N LEU A 168 13.66 5.59 -10.56
CA LEU A 168 12.80 5.78 -9.39
C LEU A 168 12.10 7.14 -9.45
#